data_AF-A0A9P3JRR0-F1
#
_entry.id   AF-A0A9P3JRR0-F1
#
_cell.length_a   1.000
_cell.length_b   1.000
_cell.length_c   1.000
_cell.angle_alpha   90.00
_cell.angle_beta   90.00
_cell.angle_gamma   90.00
#
_symmetry.space_group_name_H-M   'P 1'
#
loop_
_entity.id
_entity.type
_entity.pdbx_description
1 polymer ?
#
loop_
_entity_poly.entity_id
_entity_poly.type
_entity_poly.pdbx_seq_one_letter_code
_entity_poly.pdbx_strand_id
1 'polypeptide(L)'
;AASESKSAVDLTLFKTQLRLATERIYVTVRDSINNELQGHFGSGHLVGQTPRKAAATPTPRSRRARGGSSGGDRSSLPRSAGSMRRQMLDYWGNVLETVGHMVAALEDNHVPVFLIQHVLRQLLSYVDLRVFNSLMVRSQWCPCNFSNGETIEEGMGKLDRWLTDLEMSHAKRAQGELPGLKDSLCHVRQAALLLTMKNKHRATVDDVRKLCPDLNGKQLGKICLWYQDEKYGTLGFDPDVNYELSDLADDDDAEMLKDDESVPFAITDLVASMGDINLDEVPLPPELRRDPHFRFLQPTPSEPQQQQQQQQPKIAATRSVTLATPTRSFWG
;
A
#
# COMPACT_ATOMS: atom_id res chain seq x y z
N ALA A 1 19.75 34.16 46.92
CA ALA A 1 18.75 34.10 45.84
C ALA A 1 19.20 33.04 44.85
N ALA A 2 18.76 31.80 45.05
CA ALA A 2 19.00 30.70 44.12
C ALA A 2 17.98 30.83 42.99
N SER A 3 18.44 31.23 41.80
CA SER A 3 17.63 31.17 40.59
C SER A 3 17.63 29.74 40.08
N GLU A 4 16.48 29.10 40.16
CA GLU A 4 16.17 27.78 39.61
C GLU A 4 16.47 27.75 38.10
N SER A 5 17.59 27.13 37.73
CA SER A 5 17.79 26.60 36.39
C SER A 5 16.95 25.32 36.29
N LYS A 6 15.67 25.43 35.88
CA LYS A 6 14.93 24.28 35.38
C LYS A 6 15.72 23.70 34.21
N SER A 7 16.37 22.56 34.43
CA SER A 7 17.05 21.81 33.37
C SER A 7 16.01 21.40 32.34
N ALA A 8 15.96 22.12 31.22
CA ALA A 8 15.25 21.65 30.04
C ALA A 8 15.90 20.33 29.64
N VAL A 9 15.21 19.21 29.88
CA VAL A 9 15.68 17.89 29.45
C VAL A 9 15.82 17.95 27.93
N ASP A 10 17.04 17.79 27.43
CA ASP A 10 17.29 17.76 25.99
C ASP A 10 16.76 16.43 25.43
N LEU A 11 15.60 16.51 24.78
CA LEU A 11 14.91 15.37 24.17
C LEU A 11 15.29 15.17 22.70
N THR A 12 16.27 15.91 22.16
CA THR A 12 16.65 15.82 20.74
C THR A 12 17.12 14.43 20.34
N LEU A 13 17.93 13.78 21.18
CA LEU A 13 18.38 12.40 20.96
C LEU A 13 17.19 11.43 20.94
N PHE A 14 16.27 11.57 21.89
CA PHE A 14 15.07 10.72 21.96
C PHE A 14 14.16 10.90 20.75
N LYS A 15 13.92 12.14 20.30
CA LYS A 15 13.17 12.44 19.08
C LYS A 15 13.81 11.81 17.85
N THR A 16 15.13 11.86 17.74
CA THR A 16 15.88 11.24 16.63
C THR A 16 15.74 9.72 16.65
N GLN A 17 15.83 9.09 17.82
CA GLN A 17 15.64 7.66 17.99
C GLN A 17 14.21 7.21 17.61
N LEU A 18 13.18 7.95 18.05
CA LEU A 18 11.79 7.69 17.69
C LEU A 18 11.56 7.79 16.18
N ARG A 19 12.14 8.80 15.53
CA ARG A 19 12.11 8.95 14.07
C ARG A 19 12.66 7.70 13.38
N LEU A 20 13.89 7.29 13.74
CA LEU A 20 14.53 6.12 13.13
C LEU A 20 13.76 4.82 13.42
N ALA A 21 13.19 4.69 14.61
CA ALA A 21 12.33 3.56 14.95
C ALA A 21 11.06 3.53 14.08
N THR A 22 10.43 4.68 13.84
CA THR A 22 9.23 4.80 13.00
C THR A 22 9.53 4.42 11.55
N GLU A 23 10.60 4.98 10.98
CA GLU A 23 11.06 4.64 9.62
C GLU A 23 11.37 3.13 9.50
N ARG A 24 12.02 2.54 10.51
CA ARG A 24 12.32 1.11 10.53
C ARG A 24 11.08 0.23 10.63
N ILE A 25 10.10 0.61 11.46
CA ILE A 25 8.82 -0.12 11.58
C ILE A 25 8.08 -0.05 10.25
N TYR A 26 8.02 1.13 9.63
CA TYR A 26 7.40 1.31 8.32
C TYR A 26 8.01 0.37 7.27
N VAL A 27 9.34 0.37 7.14
CA VAL A 27 10.06 -0.52 6.23
C VAL A 27 9.77 -1.99 6.52
N THR A 28 9.73 -2.38 7.80
CA THR A 28 9.44 -3.77 8.20
C THR A 28 8.04 -4.20 7.80
N VAL A 29 7.03 -3.34 8.01
CA VAL A 29 5.63 -3.60 7.61
C VAL A 29 5.55 -3.74 6.09
N ARG A 30 6.10 -2.77 5.35
CA ARG A 30 6.15 -2.80 3.88
C ARG A 30 6.79 -4.09 3.36
N ASP A 31 7.98 -4.43 3.85
CA ASP A 31 8.74 -5.59 3.37
C ASP A 31 8.02 -6.90 3.72
N SER A 32 7.37 -6.97 4.87
CA SER A 32 6.55 -8.13 5.24
C SER A 32 5.42 -8.37 4.24
N ILE A 33 4.70 -7.31 3.85
CA ILE A 33 3.60 -7.41 2.88
C ILE A 33 4.13 -7.72 1.49
N ASN A 34 5.22 -7.06 1.08
CA ASN A 34 5.88 -7.36 -0.19
C ASN A 34 6.33 -8.83 -0.25
N ASN A 35 6.80 -9.40 0.85
CA ASN A 35 7.17 -10.82 0.92
C ASN A 35 5.95 -11.75 0.82
N GLU A 36 4.81 -11.38 1.40
CA GLU A 36 3.56 -12.12 1.26
C GLU A 36 3.07 -12.11 -0.19
N LEU A 37 3.09 -10.93 -0.84
CA LEU A 37 2.84 -10.79 -2.27
C LEU A 37 3.83 -11.62 -3.11
N GLN A 38 5.13 -11.61 -2.77
CA GLN A 38 6.14 -12.47 -3.39
C GLN A 38 5.82 -13.96 -3.24
N GLY A 39 5.22 -14.38 -2.13
CA GLY A 39 4.72 -15.75 -1.96
C GLY A 39 3.72 -16.14 -3.05
N HIS A 40 2.82 -15.23 -3.41
CA HIS A 40 1.88 -15.41 -4.51
C HIS A 40 2.56 -15.41 -5.89
N PHE A 41 3.67 -14.68 -6.06
CA PHE A 41 4.51 -14.75 -7.27
C PHE A 41 5.41 -16.02 -7.34
N GLY A 42 5.82 -16.54 -6.18
CA GLY A 42 6.86 -17.57 -6.01
C GLY A 42 6.36 -19.01 -5.92
N SER A 43 5.09 -19.23 -5.56
CA SER A 43 4.49 -20.59 -5.54
C SER A 43 4.28 -21.18 -6.95
N GLY A 44 4.50 -20.38 -8.00
CA GLY A 44 4.64 -20.90 -9.35
C GLY A 44 4.72 -19.79 -10.38
N HIS A 45 5.94 -19.59 -10.90
CA HIS A 45 6.13 -19.35 -12.34
C HIS A 45 5.83 -17.93 -12.88
N LEU A 46 5.82 -16.87 -12.07
CA LEU A 46 5.67 -15.48 -12.58
C LEU A 46 6.98 -14.70 -12.67
N VAL A 47 7.99 -15.08 -11.90
CA VAL A 47 9.32 -14.46 -11.96
C VAL A 47 10.31 -15.59 -12.20
N GLY A 48 10.95 -15.58 -13.38
CA GLY A 48 12.11 -16.42 -13.61
C GLY A 48 13.11 -16.15 -12.50
N GLN A 49 13.30 -17.14 -11.62
CA GLN A 49 14.49 -17.17 -10.79
C GLN A 49 15.67 -17.11 -11.77
N THR A 50 16.43 -16.03 -11.74
CA THR A 50 17.81 -16.07 -12.20
C THR A 50 18.44 -17.26 -11.49
N PRO A 51 18.98 -18.27 -12.20
CA PRO A 51 19.62 -19.38 -11.53
C PRO A 51 20.79 -18.80 -10.74
N ARG A 52 20.62 -18.71 -9.42
CA ARG A 52 21.73 -18.47 -8.52
C ARG A 52 22.67 -19.62 -8.80
N LYS A 53 23.82 -19.35 -9.45
CA LYS A 53 24.84 -20.35 -9.80
C LYS A 53 25.27 -21.05 -8.52
N ALA A 54 24.61 -22.15 -8.18
CA ALA A 54 25.14 -23.12 -7.25
C ALA A 54 26.34 -23.73 -7.96
N ALA A 55 27.52 -23.50 -7.38
CA ALA A 55 28.80 -23.93 -7.89
C ALA A 55 28.75 -25.40 -8.31
N ALA A 56 29.12 -25.64 -9.56
CA ALA A 56 29.33 -26.98 -10.09
C ALA A 56 30.56 -27.60 -9.40
N THR A 57 30.37 -28.77 -8.80
CA THR A 57 31.46 -29.69 -8.46
C THR A 57 31.19 -30.98 -9.23
N PRO A 58 32.04 -31.40 -10.19
CA PRO A 58 31.84 -32.63 -10.92
C PRO A 58 32.50 -33.79 -10.18
N THR A 59 31.75 -34.84 -9.88
CA THR A 59 32.33 -36.16 -9.57
C THR A 59 31.63 -37.23 -10.42
N PRO A 60 32.39 -38.13 -11.08
CA PRO A 60 31.80 -39.21 -11.86
C PRO A 60 31.80 -40.52 -11.05
N ARG A 61 30.71 -41.30 -11.13
CA ARG A 61 30.75 -42.79 -11.20
C ARG A 61 29.36 -43.46 -11.27
N SER A 62 29.12 -44.10 -12.42
CA SER A 62 28.82 -45.53 -12.63
C SER A 62 27.54 -46.22 -12.09
N ARG A 63 26.75 -46.72 -13.06
CA ARG A 63 26.09 -48.05 -13.22
C ARG A 63 24.73 -48.37 -12.56
N ARG A 64 23.76 -48.60 -13.48
CA ARG A 64 22.74 -49.69 -13.63
C ARG A 64 21.95 -50.16 -12.40
N ALA A 65 20.61 -50.02 -12.47
CA ALA A 65 19.66 -51.12 -12.22
C ALA A 65 18.28 -50.81 -12.86
N ARG A 66 17.63 -51.87 -13.36
CA ARG A 66 16.30 -51.92 -13.98
C ARG A 66 15.17 -51.88 -12.93
N GLY A 67 14.04 -51.33 -13.34
CA GLY A 67 12.71 -51.90 -13.08
C GLY A 67 11.93 -51.31 -11.89
N GLY A 68 10.78 -50.70 -12.20
CA GLY A 68 9.77 -50.33 -11.20
C GLY A 68 8.85 -49.23 -11.71
N SER A 69 7.78 -49.61 -12.43
CA SER A 69 6.68 -48.72 -12.77
C SER A 69 5.82 -48.45 -11.53
N SER A 70 5.71 -47.18 -11.13
CA SER A 70 4.53 -46.67 -10.41
C SER A 70 4.37 -45.16 -10.64
N GLY A 71 3.14 -44.83 -11.05
CA GLY A 71 2.52 -43.52 -11.28
C GLY A 71 3.25 -42.26 -10.83
N GLY A 72 3.49 -41.40 -11.81
CA GLY A 72 3.90 -40.02 -11.60
C GLY A 72 3.92 -39.27 -12.93
N ASP A 73 2.82 -39.33 -13.68
CA ASP A 73 2.58 -38.43 -14.82
C ASP A 73 2.57 -36.98 -14.32
N ARG A 74 3.76 -36.37 -14.24
CA ARG A 74 3.88 -34.91 -14.28
C ARG A 74 3.80 -34.52 -15.74
N SER A 75 2.58 -34.59 -16.25
CA SER A 75 2.23 -34.14 -17.57
C SER A 75 2.48 -32.63 -17.66
N SER A 76 3.63 -32.27 -18.21
CA SER A 76 3.81 -30.99 -18.89
C SER A 76 2.96 -31.02 -20.17
N LEU A 77 1.64 -30.96 -19.99
CA LEU A 77 0.71 -30.68 -21.08
C LEU A 77 0.93 -29.23 -21.54
N PRO A 78 0.78 -28.92 -22.84
CA PRO A 78 0.75 -27.53 -23.29
C PRO A 78 -0.40 -26.84 -22.56
N ARG A 79 -0.07 -25.79 -21.81
CA ARG A 79 -1.02 -25.00 -21.04
C ARG A 79 -2.06 -24.43 -22.01
N SER A 80 -3.29 -24.95 -21.98
CA SER A 80 -4.40 -24.34 -22.71
C SER A 80 -4.56 -22.88 -22.26
N ALA A 81 -4.86 -21.97 -23.19
CA ALA A 81 -5.09 -20.54 -22.92
C ALA A 81 -6.12 -20.31 -21.78
N GLY A 82 -7.09 -21.22 -21.62
CA GLY A 82 -8.07 -21.15 -20.52
C GLY A 82 -7.50 -21.44 -19.12
N SER A 83 -6.39 -22.19 -19.02
CA SER A 83 -5.68 -22.42 -17.76
C SER A 83 -4.86 -21.19 -17.34
N MET A 84 -4.29 -20.48 -18.31
CA MET A 84 -3.49 -19.27 -18.09
C MET A 84 -4.36 -18.09 -17.63
N ARG A 85 -5.51 -17.87 -18.28
CA ARG A 85 -6.47 -16.83 -17.86
C ARG A 85 -6.92 -17.01 -16.41
N ARG A 86 -7.24 -18.24 -15.99
CA ARG A 86 -7.66 -18.51 -14.61
C ARG A 86 -6.56 -18.15 -13.61
N GLN A 87 -5.33 -18.57 -13.86
CA GLN A 87 -4.21 -18.25 -12.98
C GLN A 87 -3.95 -16.74 -12.84
N MET A 88 -4.09 -15.98 -13.92
CA MET A 88 -4.00 -14.52 -13.87
C MET A 88 -5.13 -13.89 -13.05
N LEU A 89 -6.37 -14.36 -13.23
CA LEU A 89 -7.50 -13.86 -12.44
C LEU A 89 -7.40 -14.24 -10.96
N ASP A 90 -6.94 -15.45 -10.67
CA ASP A 90 -6.67 -15.93 -9.31
C ASP A 90 -5.56 -15.10 -8.66
N TYR A 91 -4.52 -14.72 -9.42
CA TYR A 91 -3.47 -13.81 -8.98
C TYR A 91 -4.04 -12.46 -8.51
N TRP A 92 -4.85 -11.80 -9.35
CA TRP A 92 -5.48 -10.53 -8.97
C TRP A 92 -6.42 -10.67 -7.77
N GLY A 93 -7.11 -11.81 -7.65
CA GLY A 93 -7.90 -12.15 -6.48
C GLY A 93 -7.08 -12.25 -5.20
N ASN A 94 -5.95 -12.96 -5.24
CA ASN A 94 -5.05 -13.09 -4.09
C ASN A 94 -4.43 -11.74 -3.69
N VAL A 95 -4.01 -10.92 -4.67
CA VAL A 95 -3.51 -9.56 -4.40
C VAL A 95 -4.58 -8.77 -3.64
N LEU A 96 -5.82 -8.73 -4.15
CA LEU A 96 -6.92 -8.03 -3.50
C LEU A 96 -7.18 -8.51 -2.07
N GLU A 97 -7.12 -9.82 -1.83
CA GLU A 97 -7.30 -10.39 -0.50
C GLU A 97 -6.18 -9.97 0.45
N THR A 98 -4.92 -10.08 0.04
CA THR A 98 -3.76 -9.68 0.86
C THR A 98 -3.78 -8.18 1.17
N VAL A 99 -4.01 -7.33 0.16
CA VAL A 99 -4.10 -5.88 0.37
C VAL A 99 -5.29 -5.55 1.28
N GLY A 100 -6.43 -6.21 1.09
CA GLY A 100 -7.63 -6.01 1.90
C GLY A 100 -7.43 -6.38 3.38
N HIS A 101 -6.84 -7.55 3.65
CA HIS A 101 -6.52 -7.96 5.03
C HIS A 101 -5.55 -7.01 5.71
N MET A 102 -4.57 -6.50 4.98
CA MET A 102 -3.59 -5.56 5.53
C MET A 102 -4.23 -4.20 5.85
N VAL A 103 -5.07 -3.66 4.97
CA VAL A 103 -5.81 -2.42 5.27
C VAL A 103 -6.69 -2.60 6.50
N ALA A 104 -7.44 -3.69 6.58
CA ALA A 104 -8.27 -3.99 7.75
C ALA A 104 -7.42 -4.06 9.03
N ALA A 105 -6.27 -4.74 8.99
CA ALA A 105 -5.36 -4.82 10.13
C ALA A 105 -4.79 -3.45 10.53
N LEU A 106 -4.44 -2.58 9.58
CA LEU A 106 -3.96 -1.23 9.88
C LEU A 106 -5.06 -0.34 10.48
N GLU A 107 -6.29 -0.46 9.97
CA GLU A 107 -7.46 0.25 10.53
C GLU A 107 -7.78 -0.21 11.96
N ASP A 108 -7.80 -1.53 12.19
CA ASP A 108 -8.08 -2.13 13.51
C ASP A 108 -7.02 -1.74 14.56
N ASN A 109 -5.78 -1.46 14.12
CA ASN A 109 -4.70 -0.97 14.98
C ASN A 109 -4.64 0.56 15.07
N HIS A 110 -5.66 1.27 14.59
CA HIS A 110 -5.76 2.74 14.63
C HIS A 110 -4.55 3.46 14.02
N VAL A 111 -3.97 2.89 12.95
CA VAL A 111 -2.86 3.51 12.23
C VAL A 111 -3.36 4.78 11.52
N PRO A 112 -2.64 5.92 11.59
CA PRO A 112 -3.02 7.13 10.88
C PRO A 112 -3.22 6.89 9.38
N VAL A 113 -4.30 7.43 8.81
CA VAL A 113 -4.62 7.26 7.38
C VAL A 113 -3.51 7.77 6.47
N PHE A 114 -2.74 8.77 6.91
CA PHE A 114 -1.51 9.19 6.24
C PHE A 114 -0.55 8.03 5.97
N LEU A 115 -0.28 7.18 6.98
CA LEU A 115 0.60 6.02 6.82
C LEU A 115 -0.05 4.94 5.95
N ILE A 116 -1.35 4.69 6.14
CA ILE A 116 -2.10 3.71 5.33
C ILE A 116 -2.01 4.07 3.85
N GLN A 117 -2.19 5.35 3.50
CA GLN A 117 -2.08 5.84 2.13
C GLN A 117 -0.68 5.59 1.54
N HIS A 118 0.39 5.88 2.29
CA HIS A 118 1.76 5.70 1.80
C HIS A 118 2.13 4.22 1.65
N VAL A 119 1.74 3.37 2.60
CA VAL A 119 1.92 1.91 2.50
C VAL A 119 1.18 1.38 1.28
N LEU A 120 -0.10 1.75 1.10
CA LEU A 120 -0.89 1.33 -0.06
C LEU A 120 -0.28 1.79 -1.38
N ARG A 121 0.16 3.05 -1.48
CA ARG A 121 0.80 3.57 -2.70
C ARG A 121 2.07 2.79 -3.05
N GLN A 122 2.95 2.55 -2.08
CA GLN A 122 4.16 1.76 -2.31
C GLN A 122 3.86 0.32 -2.69
N LEU A 123 2.84 -0.28 -2.06
CA LEU A 123 2.43 -1.62 -2.39
C LEU A 123 1.88 -1.73 -3.82
N LEU A 124 1.03 -0.78 -4.23
CA LEU A 124 0.49 -0.75 -5.59
C LEU A 124 1.58 -0.51 -6.62
N SER A 125 2.56 0.36 -6.32
CA SER A 125 3.76 0.55 -7.15
C SER A 125 4.62 -0.72 -7.20
N TYR A 126 4.73 -1.47 -6.10
CA TYR A 126 5.39 -2.77 -6.09
C TYR A 126 4.66 -3.80 -6.96
N VAL A 127 3.33 -3.85 -6.90
CA VAL A 127 2.51 -4.70 -7.78
C VAL A 127 2.71 -4.30 -9.25
N ASP A 128 2.68 -3.00 -9.55
CA ASP A 128 2.96 -2.44 -10.87
C ASP A 128 4.30 -2.91 -11.40
N LEU A 129 5.37 -2.70 -10.62
CA LEU A 129 6.72 -3.14 -10.92
C LEU A 129 6.78 -4.64 -11.22
N ARG A 130 6.17 -5.47 -10.37
CA ARG A 130 6.28 -6.92 -10.50
C ARG A 130 5.54 -7.45 -11.70
N VAL A 131 4.29 -7.02 -11.91
CA VAL A 131 3.49 -7.45 -13.06
C VAL A 131 4.11 -6.94 -14.35
N PHE A 132 4.56 -5.67 -14.38
CA PHE A 132 5.21 -5.10 -15.55
C PHE A 132 6.52 -5.82 -15.87
N ASN A 133 7.40 -6.03 -14.90
CA ASN A 133 8.66 -6.75 -15.13
C ASN A 133 8.42 -8.19 -15.58
N SER A 134 7.33 -8.85 -15.15
CA SER A 134 6.92 -10.15 -15.67
C SER A 134 6.52 -10.12 -17.14
N LEU A 135 5.95 -9.01 -17.65
CA LEU A 135 5.69 -8.79 -19.09
C LEU A 135 6.99 -8.54 -19.87
N MET A 136 7.95 -7.87 -19.24
CA MET A 136 9.23 -7.48 -19.85
C MET A 136 10.25 -8.62 -19.95
N VAL A 137 9.96 -9.80 -19.38
CA VAL A 137 10.75 -11.00 -19.59
C VAL A 137 10.07 -11.85 -20.65
N ARG A 138 10.75 -12.12 -21.78
CA ARG A 138 10.28 -12.99 -22.87
C ARG A 138 9.97 -14.40 -22.34
N SER A 139 8.76 -14.59 -21.85
CA SER A 139 8.31 -15.79 -21.15
C SER A 139 7.15 -16.41 -21.92
N GLN A 140 7.16 -17.74 -22.07
CA GLN A 140 6.01 -18.49 -22.61
C GLN A 140 4.76 -18.38 -21.71
N TRP A 141 4.91 -17.79 -20.52
CA TRP A 141 3.88 -17.72 -19.49
C TRP A 141 2.98 -16.49 -19.57
N CYS A 142 3.48 -15.39 -20.14
CA CYS A 142 2.69 -14.20 -20.44
C CYS A 142 3.14 -13.66 -21.80
N PRO A 143 2.83 -14.35 -22.91
CA PRO A 143 3.04 -13.77 -24.23
C PRO A 143 2.19 -12.50 -24.34
N CYS A 144 2.79 -11.45 -24.87
CA CYS A 144 2.10 -10.20 -25.19
C CYS A 144 1.03 -10.50 -26.24
N ASN A 145 -0.22 -10.69 -25.82
CA ASN A 145 -1.33 -10.98 -26.71
C ASN A 145 -2.60 -10.25 -26.23
N PHE A 146 -3.56 -10.10 -27.13
CA PHE A 146 -4.79 -9.35 -26.84
C PHE A 146 -5.56 -9.94 -25.64
N SER A 147 -5.73 -11.26 -25.58
CA SER A 147 -6.51 -11.92 -24.52
C SER A 147 -5.88 -11.78 -23.12
N ASN A 148 -4.56 -11.71 -23.06
CA ASN A 148 -3.80 -11.47 -21.83
C ASN A 148 -3.93 -10.01 -21.42
N GLY A 149 -3.85 -9.08 -22.38
CA GLY A 149 -4.18 -7.66 -22.16
C GLY A 149 -5.56 -7.48 -21.56
N GLU A 150 -6.60 -8.12 -22.14
CA GLU A 150 -7.96 -8.10 -21.59
C GLU A 150 -8.04 -8.67 -20.17
N THR A 151 -7.27 -9.71 -19.86
CA THR A 151 -7.27 -10.33 -18.54
C THR A 151 -6.60 -9.42 -17.50
N ILE A 152 -5.53 -8.72 -17.88
CA ILE A 152 -4.87 -7.72 -17.05
C ILE A 152 -5.81 -6.53 -16.81
N GLU A 153 -6.50 -6.05 -17.85
CA GLU A 153 -7.54 -5.01 -17.71
C GLU A 153 -8.68 -5.45 -16.79
N GLU A 154 -9.16 -6.70 -16.92
CA GLU A 154 -10.22 -7.24 -16.05
C GLU A 154 -9.75 -7.29 -14.57
N GLY A 155 -8.51 -7.72 -14.34
CA GLY A 155 -7.88 -7.75 -13.02
C GLY A 155 -7.72 -6.36 -12.40
N MET A 156 -7.12 -5.43 -13.15
CA MET A 156 -7.00 -4.03 -12.73
C MET A 156 -8.36 -3.39 -12.49
N GLY A 157 -9.37 -3.69 -13.30
CA GLY A 157 -10.73 -3.19 -13.10
C GLY A 157 -11.41 -3.70 -11.82
N LYS A 158 -11.02 -4.86 -11.29
CA LYS A 158 -11.43 -5.32 -9.95
C LYS A 158 -10.72 -4.51 -8.87
N LEU A 159 -9.42 -4.29 -9.03
CA LEU A 159 -8.60 -3.50 -8.11
C LEU A 159 -9.06 -2.03 -8.05
N ASP A 160 -9.32 -1.40 -9.19
CA ASP A 160 -9.79 -0.02 -9.27
C ASP A 160 -11.14 0.17 -8.57
N ARG A 161 -12.06 -0.78 -8.71
CA ARG A 161 -13.35 -0.74 -8.00
C ARG A 161 -13.15 -0.83 -6.49
N TRP A 162 -12.35 -1.80 -6.03
CA TRP A 162 -12.03 -1.94 -4.62
C TRP A 162 -11.36 -0.68 -4.05
N LEU A 163 -10.40 -0.08 -4.77
CA LEU A 163 -9.76 1.18 -4.38
C LEU A 163 -10.76 2.34 -4.29
N THR A 164 -11.70 2.44 -5.24
CA THR A 164 -12.75 3.47 -5.21
C THR A 164 -13.65 3.30 -3.98
N ASP A 165 -14.04 2.06 -3.69
CA ASP A 165 -14.88 1.74 -2.54
C ASP A 165 -14.16 2.07 -1.22
N LEU A 166 -12.86 1.78 -1.15
CA LEU A 166 -12.00 2.14 -0.02
C LEU A 166 -11.92 3.66 0.17
N GLU A 167 -11.57 4.40 -0.89
CA GLU A 167 -11.51 5.87 -0.90
C GLU A 167 -12.84 6.48 -0.41
N MET A 168 -13.97 6.01 -0.95
CA MET A 168 -15.30 6.45 -0.54
C MET A 168 -15.61 6.11 0.92
N SER A 169 -15.17 4.95 1.42
CA SER A 169 -15.38 4.53 2.80
C SER A 169 -14.64 5.44 3.79
N HIS A 170 -13.37 5.75 3.52
CA HIS A 170 -12.60 6.67 4.35
C HIS A 170 -13.16 8.09 4.35
N ALA A 171 -13.57 8.59 3.18
CA ALA A 171 -14.22 9.89 3.05
C ALA A 171 -15.53 9.95 3.87
N LYS A 172 -16.38 8.92 3.77
CA LYS A 172 -17.65 8.84 4.54
C LYS A 172 -17.43 8.74 6.04
N ARG A 173 -16.38 8.05 6.49
CA ARG A 173 -16.02 7.91 7.91
C ARG A 173 -15.29 9.13 8.47
N ALA A 174 -15.05 10.16 7.65
CA ALA A 174 -14.25 11.33 7.99
C ALA A 174 -12.85 10.96 8.53
N GLN A 175 -12.29 9.86 8.02
CA GLN A 175 -10.99 9.32 8.46
C GLN A 175 -9.81 9.89 7.66
N GLY A 176 -10.07 10.78 6.70
CA GLY A 176 -9.08 11.31 5.76
C GLY A 176 -9.35 10.82 4.34
N GLU A 177 -8.66 11.41 3.38
CA GLU A 177 -8.78 11.05 1.96
C GLU A 177 -7.57 10.21 1.52
N LEU A 178 -7.79 9.25 0.62
CA LEU A 178 -6.71 8.47 0.00
C LEU A 178 -6.64 8.76 -1.52
N PRO A 179 -6.32 9.99 -1.94
CA PRO A 179 -6.33 10.33 -3.36
C PRO A 179 -5.21 9.62 -4.15
N GLY A 180 -5.52 9.33 -5.41
CA GLY A 180 -4.53 8.95 -6.43
C GLY A 180 -3.88 7.58 -6.20
N LEU A 181 -4.57 6.63 -5.57
CA LEU A 181 -4.02 5.29 -5.39
C LEU A 181 -3.89 4.54 -6.72
N LYS A 182 -4.85 4.74 -7.63
CA LYS A 182 -4.93 4.08 -8.94
C LYS A 182 -3.77 4.44 -9.88
N ASP A 183 -3.19 5.63 -9.70
CA ASP A 183 -2.10 6.14 -10.53
C ASP A 183 -0.79 5.36 -10.28
N SER A 184 -0.69 4.67 -9.14
CA SER A 184 0.48 3.84 -8.79
C SER A 184 0.66 2.61 -9.68
N LEU A 185 -0.34 2.26 -10.50
CA LEU A 185 -0.35 1.11 -11.42
C LEU A 185 -0.16 1.54 -12.88
N CYS A 186 0.53 2.65 -13.12
CA CYS A 186 0.57 3.30 -14.43
C CYS A 186 1.25 2.45 -15.51
N HIS A 187 2.35 1.75 -15.21
CA HIS A 187 3.11 1.02 -16.22
C HIS A 187 2.35 -0.21 -16.73
N VAL A 188 1.80 -1.02 -15.82
CA VAL A 188 0.96 -2.18 -16.18
C VAL A 188 -0.28 -1.73 -16.91
N ARG A 189 -0.89 -0.62 -16.48
CA ARG A 189 -2.08 -0.07 -17.14
C ARG A 189 -1.78 0.34 -18.57
N GLN A 190 -0.70 1.07 -18.80
CA GLN A 190 -0.29 1.48 -20.14
C GLN A 190 0.10 0.29 -21.01
N ALA A 191 0.82 -0.69 -20.46
CA ALA A 191 1.13 -1.92 -21.17
C ALA A 191 -0.15 -2.68 -21.58
N ALA A 192 -1.12 -2.81 -20.67
CA ALA A 192 -2.40 -3.45 -20.97
C ALA A 192 -3.17 -2.70 -22.07
N LEU A 193 -3.26 -1.37 -21.99
CA LEU A 193 -3.88 -0.52 -23.01
C LEU A 193 -3.21 -0.70 -24.39
N LEU A 194 -1.87 -0.79 -24.42
CA LEU A 194 -1.13 -1.03 -25.65
C LEU A 194 -1.42 -2.43 -26.23
N LEU A 195 -1.53 -3.45 -25.36
CA LEU A 195 -1.87 -4.82 -25.75
C LEU A 195 -3.33 -4.97 -26.25
N THR A 196 -4.27 -4.20 -25.70
CA THR A 196 -5.69 -4.21 -26.10
C THR A 196 -6.03 -3.17 -27.18
N MET A 197 -5.05 -2.36 -27.60
CA MET A 197 -5.24 -1.37 -28.65
C MET A 197 -5.77 -2.00 -29.95
N LYS A 198 -6.79 -1.37 -30.54
CA LYS A 198 -7.34 -1.77 -31.85
C LYS A 198 -6.53 -1.16 -32.98
N ASN A 199 -6.49 -1.84 -34.14
CA ASN A 199 -5.81 -1.35 -35.35
C ASN A 199 -4.30 -1.03 -35.17
N LYS A 200 -3.57 -1.88 -34.42
CA LYS A 200 -2.12 -1.69 -34.15
C LYS A 200 -1.26 -1.48 -35.40
N HIS A 201 -1.61 -2.15 -36.50
CA HIS A 201 -0.97 -1.99 -37.81
C HIS A 201 -1.06 -0.58 -38.43
N ARG A 202 -1.89 0.32 -37.90
CA ARG A 202 -2.00 1.72 -38.35
C ARG A 202 -1.51 2.72 -37.32
N ALA A 203 -1.11 2.26 -36.14
CA ALA A 203 -0.65 3.14 -35.09
C ALA A 203 0.73 3.69 -35.46
N THR A 204 0.92 4.99 -35.26
CA THR A 204 2.23 5.64 -35.41
C THR A 204 3.00 5.62 -34.08
N VAL A 205 4.30 5.90 -34.10
CA VAL A 205 5.10 6.05 -32.87
C VAL A 205 4.52 7.12 -31.95
N ASP A 206 4.06 8.25 -32.52
CA ASP A 206 3.41 9.32 -31.76
C ASP A 206 2.14 8.85 -31.06
N ASP A 207 1.33 8.00 -31.71
CA ASP A 207 0.12 7.45 -31.10
C ASP A 207 0.47 6.54 -29.91
N VAL A 208 1.49 5.70 -30.07
CA VAL A 208 1.98 4.80 -29.01
C VAL A 208 2.54 5.60 -27.83
N ARG A 209 3.37 6.63 -28.09
CA ARG A 209 3.95 7.47 -27.03
C ARG A 209 2.89 8.32 -26.31
N LYS A 210 1.86 8.79 -27.02
CA LYS A 210 0.73 9.51 -26.40
C LYS A 210 -0.13 8.60 -25.53
N LEU A 211 -0.29 7.34 -25.93
CA LEU A 211 -1.05 6.36 -25.16
C LEU A 211 -0.30 5.92 -23.89
N CYS A 212 1.03 5.86 -23.95
CA CYS A 212 1.87 5.30 -22.90
C CYS A 212 3.01 6.26 -22.49
N PRO A 213 2.69 7.40 -21.84
CA PRO A 213 3.70 8.40 -21.48
C PRO A 213 4.67 7.96 -20.37
N ASP A 214 4.32 6.97 -19.54
CA ASP A 214 5.18 6.48 -18.44
C ASP A 214 6.11 5.34 -18.89
N LEU A 215 5.97 4.86 -20.15
CA LEU A 215 6.83 3.83 -20.72
C LEU A 215 7.91 4.45 -21.59
N ASN A 216 9.17 4.03 -21.40
CA ASN A 216 10.29 4.49 -22.23
C ASN A 216 10.36 3.76 -23.59
N GLY A 217 11.22 4.25 -24.49
CA GLY A 217 11.36 3.71 -25.85
C GLY A 217 11.72 2.22 -25.87
N LYS A 218 12.65 1.78 -25.00
CA LYS A 218 13.05 0.36 -24.90
C LYS A 218 11.91 -0.52 -24.43
N GLN A 219 11.13 -0.07 -23.46
CA GLN A 219 9.97 -0.79 -22.93
C GLN A 219 8.88 -0.93 -23.99
N LEU A 220 8.53 0.17 -24.66
CA LEU A 220 7.55 0.20 -25.74
C LEU A 220 7.98 -0.70 -26.91
N GLY A 221 9.23 -0.59 -27.37
CA GLY A 221 9.77 -1.43 -28.44
C GLY A 221 9.66 -2.92 -28.09
N LYS A 222 10.04 -3.32 -26.89
CA LYS A 222 9.90 -4.73 -26.45
C LYS A 222 8.46 -5.23 -26.47
N ILE A 223 7.51 -4.45 -25.92
CA ILE A 223 6.10 -4.83 -25.90
C ILE A 223 5.57 -4.97 -27.34
N CYS A 224 5.90 -4.02 -28.23
CA CYS A 224 5.49 -4.06 -29.63
C CYS A 224 6.09 -5.26 -30.37
N LEU A 225 7.38 -5.51 -30.19
CA LEU A 225 8.12 -6.59 -30.83
C LEU A 225 7.64 -7.99 -30.41
N TRP A 226 7.26 -8.16 -29.14
CA TRP A 226 6.83 -9.46 -28.62
C TRP A 226 5.33 -9.70 -28.76
N TYR A 227 4.56 -8.72 -29.27
CA TYR A 227 3.15 -8.90 -29.51
C TYR A 227 2.89 -10.04 -30.51
N GLN A 228 2.14 -11.05 -30.07
CA GLN A 228 1.70 -12.18 -30.87
C GLN A 228 0.25 -12.51 -30.55
N ASP A 229 -0.66 -12.29 -31.50
CA ASP A 229 -2.06 -12.66 -31.34
C ASP A 229 -2.42 -13.85 -32.23
N GLU A 230 -2.40 -15.05 -31.64
CA GLU A 230 -2.82 -16.27 -32.31
C GLU A 230 -4.34 -16.47 -32.31
N LYS A 231 -5.09 -15.79 -31.41
CA LYS A 231 -6.49 -16.12 -31.12
C LYS A 231 -7.47 -15.30 -31.94
N TYR A 232 -7.22 -14.00 -32.11
CA TYR A 232 -8.10 -13.13 -32.89
C TYR A 232 -7.50 -12.73 -34.23
N GLY A 233 -6.27 -13.19 -34.53
CA GLY A 233 -5.56 -12.89 -35.77
C GLY A 233 -5.34 -11.39 -35.97
N THR A 234 -5.33 -10.59 -34.89
CA THR A 234 -5.10 -9.15 -35.02
C THR A 234 -3.67 -8.91 -35.48
N LEU A 235 -3.54 -8.08 -36.52
CA LEU A 235 -2.22 -7.64 -36.98
C LEU A 235 -1.52 -6.88 -35.85
N GLY A 236 -0.26 -7.22 -35.63
CA GLY A 236 0.62 -6.53 -34.69
C GLY A 236 0.98 -5.12 -35.15
N PHE A 237 1.95 -4.52 -34.48
CA PHE A 237 2.50 -3.22 -34.87
C PHE A 237 3.27 -3.34 -36.19
N ASP A 238 3.28 -2.26 -36.95
CA ASP A 238 4.15 -2.16 -38.12
C ASP A 238 5.62 -2.26 -37.67
N PRO A 239 6.49 -3.05 -38.33
CA PRO A 239 7.90 -3.14 -37.98
C PRO A 239 8.60 -1.79 -37.90
N ASP A 240 8.23 -0.83 -38.76
CA ASP A 240 8.83 0.51 -38.80
C ASP A 240 8.63 1.27 -37.48
N VAL A 241 7.46 1.11 -36.85
CA VAL A 241 7.16 1.67 -35.51
C VAL A 241 8.13 1.13 -34.47
N ASN A 242 8.45 -0.15 -34.54
CA ASN A 242 9.40 -0.76 -33.59
C ASN A 242 10.84 -0.29 -33.82
N TYR A 243 11.24 -0.10 -35.09
CA TYR A 243 12.56 0.47 -35.41
C TYR A 243 12.69 1.90 -34.90
N GLU A 244 11.69 2.75 -35.14
CA GLU A 244 11.69 4.14 -34.70
C GLU A 244 11.59 4.26 -33.17
N LEU A 245 10.81 3.42 -32.49
CA LEU A 245 10.82 3.34 -31.01
C LEU A 245 12.19 2.95 -30.43
N SER A 246 12.92 2.09 -31.14
CA SER A 246 14.27 1.67 -30.74
C SER A 246 15.32 2.76 -30.99
N ASP A 247 15.14 3.56 -32.05
CA ASP A 247 16.02 4.69 -32.39
C ASP A 247 15.82 5.89 -31.44
N LEU A 248 14.59 6.09 -30.98
CA LEU A 248 14.23 7.12 -30.00
C LEU A 248 14.52 6.72 -28.54
N ALA A 249 15.03 5.51 -28.31
CA ALA A 249 15.36 5.04 -26.98
C ALA A 249 16.74 5.54 -26.56
N ASP A 250 16.84 6.08 -25.34
CA ASP A 250 18.13 6.55 -24.82
C ASP A 250 18.97 5.36 -24.35
N ASP A 251 20.30 5.43 -24.54
CA ASP A 251 21.21 4.36 -24.10
C ASP A 251 21.10 4.09 -22.59
N ASP A 252 20.76 5.10 -21.79
CA ASP A 252 20.58 5.01 -20.35
C ASP A 252 19.19 4.48 -19.92
N ASP A 253 18.25 4.30 -20.85
CA ASP A 253 16.91 3.79 -20.53
C ASP A 253 16.99 2.40 -19.90
N ALA A 254 16.32 2.25 -18.75
CA ALA A 254 16.20 0.97 -18.07
C ALA A 254 15.12 0.10 -18.73
N GLU A 255 15.46 -1.16 -19.01
CA GLU A 255 14.50 -2.11 -19.59
C GLU A 255 13.49 -2.66 -18.56
N MET A 256 13.88 -2.68 -17.28
CA MET A 256 13.06 -3.16 -16.17
C MET A 256 12.89 -2.04 -15.14
N LEU A 257 11.74 -2.03 -14.48
CA LEU A 257 11.46 -1.15 -13.37
C LEU A 257 12.28 -1.58 -12.15
N LYS A 258 12.83 -0.60 -11.44
CA LYS A 258 13.62 -0.78 -10.22
C LYS A 258 12.75 -0.48 -9.01
N ASP A 259 12.93 -1.28 -7.96
CA ASP A 259 12.21 -1.09 -6.70
C ASP A 259 12.78 0.14 -5.99
N ASP A 260 11.91 1.06 -5.59
CA ASP A 260 12.29 2.20 -4.75
C ASP A 260 12.02 1.84 -3.29
N GLU A 261 13.07 1.40 -2.61
CA GLU A 261 13.02 1.01 -1.21
C GLU A 261 13.07 2.20 -0.25
N SER A 262 13.01 3.44 -0.75
CA SER A 262 13.00 4.64 0.11
C SER A 262 11.70 4.77 0.91
N VAL A 263 11.75 5.54 1.99
CA VAL A 263 10.55 5.91 2.76
C VAL A 263 9.91 7.12 2.07
N PRO A 264 8.63 7.06 1.66
CA PRO A 264 8.05 8.02 0.72
C PRO A 264 7.50 9.29 1.40
N PHE A 265 7.84 9.53 2.66
CA PHE A 265 7.33 10.67 3.43
C PHE A 265 8.38 11.23 4.39
N ALA A 266 8.25 12.52 4.71
CA ALA A 266 8.97 13.12 5.81
C ALA A 266 8.20 12.91 7.13
N ILE A 267 8.94 12.70 8.22
CA ILE A 267 8.36 12.51 9.55
C ILE A 267 7.64 13.78 10.03
N THR A 268 8.05 14.95 9.54
CA THR A 268 7.34 16.21 9.79
C THR A 268 5.91 16.17 9.27
N ASP A 269 5.68 15.55 8.12
CA ASP A 269 4.37 15.47 7.47
C ASP A 269 3.48 14.46 8.20
N LEU A 270 4.09 13.36 8.67
CA LEU A 270 3.43 12.42 9.57
C LEU A 270 2.94 13.13 10.83
N VAL A 271 3.83 13.86 11.52
CA VAL A 271 3.46 14.59 12.75
C VAL A 271 2.38 15.63 12.48
N ALA A 272 2.46 16.36 11.36
CA ALA A 272 1.44 17.33 10.97
C ALA A 272 0.08 16.69 10.65
N SER A 273 0.07 15.43 10.20
CA SER A 273 -1.15 14.67 9.94
C SER A 273 -1.81 14.10 11.20
N MET A 274 -1.07 14.03 12.32
CA MET A 274 -1.57 13.52 13.59
C MET A 274 -2.32 14.61 14.35
N GLY A 275 -3.48 14.26 14.92
CA GLY A 275 -4.20 15.14 15.85
C GLY A 275 -3.54 15.17 17.23
N ASP A 276 -3.88 16.19 18.03
CA ASP A 276 -3.45 16.28 19.42
C ASP A 276 -4.02 15.10 20.22
N ILE A 277 -3.13 14.36 20.89
CA ILE A 277 -3.52 13.22 21.74
C ILE A 277 -3.79 13.77 23.15
N ASN A 278 -5.06 13.79 23.56
CA ASN A 278 -5.42 14.09 24.95
C ASN A 278 -5.27 12.83 25.82
N LEU A 279 -4.17 12.73 26.56
CA LEU A 279 -3.89 11.59 27.44
C LEU A 279 -4.84 11.49 28.64
N ASP A 280 -5.50 12.60 29.02
CA ASP A 280 -6.43 12.62 30.15
C ASP A 280 -7.77 11.91 29.82
N GLU A 281 -8.09 11.78 28.54
CA GLU A 281 -9.31 11.13 28.04
C GLU A 281 -9.11 9.63 27.76
N VAL A 282 -7.88 9.11 27.87
CA VAL A 282 -7.56 7.69 27.60
C VAL A 282 -7.67 6.87 28.89
N PRO A 283 -8.71 6.04 29.06
CA PRO A 283 -8.87 5.25 30.28
C PRO A 283 -7.78 4.19 30.40
N LEU A 284 -7.14 4.11 31.57
CA LEU A 284 -6.12 3.08 31.81
C LEU A 284 -6.73 1.66 31.72
N PRO A 285 -6.14 0.76 30.92
CA PRO A 285 -6.52 -0.65 30.89
C PRO A 285 -6.51 -1.29 32.30
N PRO A 286 -7.50 -2.14 32.61
CA PRO A 286 -7.63 -2.76 33.93
C PRO A 286 -6.42 -3.63 34.33
N GLU A 287 -5.70 -4.17 33.37
CA GLU A 287 -4.47 -4.95 33.57
C GLU A 287 -3.34 -4.06 34.12
N LEU A 288 -3.13 -2.89 33.51
CA LEU A 288 -2.12 -1.91 33.96
C LEU A 288 -2.50 -1.28 35.31
N ARG A 289 -3.80 -1.17 35.61
CA ARG A 289 -4.26 -0.70 36.94
C ARG A 289 -3.94 -1.67 38.07
N ARG A 290 -3.80 -2.97 37.79
CA ARG A 290 -3.52 -4.00 38.79
C ARG A 290 -2.02 -4.17 39.07
N ASP A 291 -1.15 -3.76 38.15
CA ASP A 291 0.30 -3.91 38.30
C ASP A 291 0.90 -2.74 39.12
N PRO A 292 1.59 -3.03 40.25
CA PRO A 292 2.23 -2.01 41.07
C PRO A 292 3.24 -1.10 40.33
N HIS A 293 3.90 -1.60 39.28
CA HIS A 293 4.92 -0.85 38.54
C HIS A 293 4.34 0.30 37.70
N PHE A 294 3.03 0.27 37.41
CA PHE A 294 2.35 1.26 36.57
C PHE A 294 1.51 2.26 37.38
N ARG A 295 1.68 2.32 38.71
CA ARG A 295 0.97 3.26 39.57
C ARG A 295 1.16 4.73 39.19
N PHE A 296 2.29 5.09 38.59
CA PHE A 296 2.59 6.46 38.14
C PHE A 296 1.67 6.96 37.01
N LEU A 297 0.98 6.06 36.30
CA LEU A 297 0.02 6.39 35.25
C LEU A 297 -1.38 6.65 35.81
N GLN A 298 -1.64 6.34 37.08
CA GLN A 298 -2.94 6.59 37.70
C GLN A 298 -3.06 8.10 38.01
N PRO A 299 -4.18 8.75 37.67
CA PRO A 299 -4.40 10.14 38.04
C PRO A 299 -4.25 10.29 39.55
N THR A 300 -3.29 11.10 39.98
CA THR A 300 -3.13 11.41 41.40
C THR A 300 -4.39 12.12 41.88
N PRO A 301 -5.02 11.69 42.98
CA PRO A 301 -6.13 12.43 43.54
C PRO A 301 -5.61 13.82 43.91
N SER A 302 -6.11 14.84 43.23
CA SER A 302 -5.94 16.24 43.62
C SER A 302 -6.32 16.36 45.09
N GLU A 303 -5.38 16.78 45.94
CA GLU A 303 -5.63 17.06 47.35
C GLU A 303 -6.89 17.93 47.48
N PRO A 304 -7.88 17.56 48.31
CA PRO A 304 -8.97 18.47 48.60
C PRO A 304 -8.38 19.70 49.29
N GLN A 305 -8.45 20.85 48.61
CA GLN A 305 -8.21 22.15 49.22
C GLN A 305 -9.10 22.24 50.47
N GLN A 306 -8.49 22.13 51.65
CA GLN A 306 -9.11 22.53 52.90
C GLN A 306 -9.34 24.05 52.82
N GLN A 307 -10.51 24.45 52.31
CA GLN A 307 -11.00 25.81 52.47
C GLN A 307 -11.19 26.04 53.96
N GLN A 308 -10.30 26.84 54.53
CA GLN A 308 -10.56 27.62 55.73
C GLN A 308 -11.87 28.38 55.52
N GLN A 309 -12.93 27.94 56.19
CA GLN A 309 -14.07 28.80 56.46
C GLN A 309 -14.13 29.04 57.97
N GLN A 310 -13.53 30.17 58.34
CA GLN A 310 -13.67 30.81 59.64
C GLN A 310 -15.14 31.08 59.94
N GLN A 311 -15.46 30.78 61.19
CA GLN A 311 -16.68 31.04 61.97
C GLN A 311 -17.55 32.22 61.51
N GLN A 312 -18.86 31.99 61.39
CA GLN A 312 -19.90 32.99 61.63
C GLN A 312 -20.73 32.59 62.86
N PRO A 313 -21.09 33.54 63.76
CA PRO A 313 -21.97 33.26 64.89
C PRO A 313 -23.45 33.29 64.47
N LYS A 314 -24.21 32.39 65.09
CA LYS A 314 -25.68 32.30 65.04
C LYS A 314 -26.34 33.58 65.54
N ILE A 315 -27.27 34.15 64.77
CA ILE A 315 -28.44 34.85 65.31
C ILE A 315 -29.68 34.42 64.52
N ALA A 316 -30.66 33.88 65.22
CA ALA A 316 -31.98 33.55 64.73
C ALA A 316 -32.96 34.67 65.09
N ALA A 317 -33.81 35.10 64.14
CA ALA A 317 -35.16 35.61 64.42
C ALA A 317 -35.99 35.82 63.13
N THR A 318 -36.89 34.87 62.89
CA THR A 318 -38.35 35.03 62.78
C THR A 318 -38.98 36.20 61.96
N ARG A 319 -39.84 35.76 61.03
CA ARG A 319 -41.14 36.32 60.57
C ARG A 319 -41.19 37.47 59.55
N SER A 320 -41.61 37.07 58.35
CA SER A 320 -42.27 37.85 57.32
C SER A 320 -43.71 38.25 57.74
N VAL A 321 -44.08 39.52 57.51
CA VAL A 321 -45.46 40.00 57.42
C VAL A 321 -45.60 40.88 56.18
N THR A 322 -46.62 40.57 55.41
CA THR A 322 -47.10 41.19 54.17
C THR A 322 -47.60 42.62 54.36
N LEU A 323 -47.45 43.49 53.35
CA LEU A 323 -48.47 44.50 52.99
C LEU A 323 -48.24 45.06 51.58
N ALA A 324 -49.34 45.56 51.03
CA ALA A 324 -49.71 45.66 49.62
C ALA A 324 -49.13 46.85 48.82
N THR A 325 -49.09 46.65 47.49
CA THR A 325 -49.30 47.51 46.28
C THR A 325 -49.77 48.99 46.48
N PRO A 326 -49.73 49.92 45.47
CA PRO A 326 -49.84 49.65 44.01
C PRO A 326 -49.20 50.66 43.01
N THR A 327 -49.41 50.37 41.70
CA THR A 327 -49.36 51.26 40.49
C THR A 327 -47.97 51.73 40.02
N ARG A 328 -47.64 51.84 38.72
CA ARG A 328 -48.43 52.19 37.53
C ARG A 328 -47.65 51.78 36.24
N SER A 329 -48.42 51.34 35.24
CA SER A 329 -48.23 51.32 33.77
C SER A 329 -47.08 52.13 33.13
N PHE A 330 -46.46 51.64 32.04
CA PHE A 330 -46.88 51.88 30.64
C PHE A 330 -45.94 51.16 29.64
N TRP A 331 -46.50 50.71 28.53
CA TRP A 331 -45.83 50.16 27.35
C TRP A 331 -45.10 51.22 26.53
N GLY A 332 -44.05 50.77 25.83
CA GLY A 332 -43.38 51.41 24.70
C GLY A 332 -42.50 50.37 24.04
#